data_AF-F8NP05-F1
#
_entry.id   AF-F8NP05-F1
#
_cell.length_a   1.000
_cell.length_b   1.000
_cell.length_c   1.000
_cell.angle_alpha   90.00
_cell.angle_beta   90.00
_cell.angle_gamma   90.00
#
_symmetry.space_group_name_H-M   'P 1'
#
loop_
_entity.id
_entity.type
_entity.pdbx_description
1 polymer ?
#
loop_
_entity_poly.entity_id
_entity_poly.type
_entity_poly.pdbx_seq_one_letter_code
_entity_poly.pdbx_strand_id
1 'polypeptide(L)'
;MKILSEKEVKEHNAVTTKGALEGALMGSAIALPGFYYLNRRWAYYRALPPSLKALGVVIIVAPLVSIRAEHRGLEYDREHWTGAGKMELDRKAEAERQRWGEMNVKDKVAEWASKHQLSVIAGSWALSMAVAGNIIMRDKLVPTPHKVVQVRMWAQGLTIGVLIAAGALTHAHRAQAVAIRHLPADHSWANLLEEQRIEKELAQQAKEAL
;
A
#
# COMPACT_ATOMS: atom_id res chain seq x y z
N MET A 1 -16.83 4.81 20.78
CA MET A 1 -16.02 3.59 20.52
C MET A 1 -16.95 2.39 20.60
N LYS A 2 -17.05 1.57 19.55
CA LYS A 2 -17.77 0.28 19.60
C LYS A 2 -16.90 -0.68 20.42
N ILE A 3 -17.46 -1.25 21.49
CA ILE A 3 -16.79 -2.31 22.24
C ILE A 3 -16.97 -3.59 21.42
N LEU A 4 -15.88 -4.19 20.96
CA LEU A 4 -15.92 -5.41 20.16
C LEU A 4 -16.28 -6.59 21.06
N SER A 5 -17.15 -7.47 20.57
CA SER A 5 -17.42 -8.74 21.24
C SER A 5 -16.21 -9.68 21.12
N GLU A 6 -16.05 -10.60 22.08
CA GLU A 6 -14.97 -11.60 22.00
C GLU A 6 -15.05 -12.46 20.73
N LYS A 7 -16.26 -12.66 20.18
CA LYS A 7 -16.47 -13.38 18.93
C LYS A 7 -15.92 -12.59 17.74
N GLU A 8 -16.24 -11.30 17.63
CA GLU A 8 -15.73 -10.43 16.55
C GLU A 8 -14.20 -10.35 16.60
N VAL A 9 -13.59 -10.30 17.78
CA VAL A 9 -12.11 -10.31 17.92
C VAL A 9 -11.51 -11.63 17.43
N LYS A 10 -12.10 -12.77 17.81
CA LYS A 10 -11.62 -14.09 17.34
C LYS A 10 -11.74 -14.24 15.83
N GLU A 11 -12.85 -13.76 15.27
CA GLU A 11 -13.10 -13.82 13.83
C GLU A 11 -12.15 -12.91 13.05
N HIS A 12 -11.97 -11.67 13.50
CA HIS A 12 -10.98 -10.74 12.94
C HIS A 12 -9.55 -11.32 13.00
N ASN A 13 -9.17 -11.94 14.13
CA ASN A 13 -7.87 -12.60 14.23
C ASN A 13 -7.71 -13.78 13.26
N ALA A 14 -8.78 -14.55 13.03
CA ALA A 14 -8.77 -15.68 12.10
C ALA A 14 -8.59 -15.23 10.64
N VAL A 15 -9.26 -14.16 10.22
CA VAL A 15 -9.11 -13.62 8.85
C VAL A 15 -7.73 -12.97 8.66
N THR A 16 -7.21 -12.28 9.66
CA THR A 16 -5.88 -11.65 9.62
C THR A 16 -4.77 -12.71 9.56
N THR A 17 -4.88 -13.79 10.36
CA THR A 17 -3.93 -14.93 10.28
C THR A 17 -4.02 -15.68 8.95
N LYS A 18 -5.22 -15.84 8.38
CA LYS A 18 -5.37 -16.36 7.02
C LYS A 18 -4.69 -15.47 5.99
N GLY A 19 -4.85 -14.14 6.09
CA GLY A 19 -4.15 -13.18 5.24
C GLY A 19 -2.63 -13.28 5.37
N ALA A 20 -2.12 -13.42 6.58
CA ALA A 20 -0.69 -13.63 6.83
C ALA A 20 -0.16 -14.90 6.13
N LEU A 21 -0.89 -16.02 6.22
CA LEU A 21 -0.53 -17.28 5.54
C LEU A 21 -0.54 -17.14 4.01
N GLU A 22 -1.56 -16.46 3.45
CA GLU A 22 -1.60 -16.16 2.01
C GLU A 22 -0.37 -15.33 1.59
N GLY A 23 -0.02 -14.29 2.37
CA GLY A 23 1.16 -13.48 2.13
C GLY A 23 2.47 -14.28 2.22
N ALA A 24 2.57 -15.22 3.15
CA ALA A 24 3.73 -16.12 3.27
C ALA A 24 3.89 -17.03 2.05
N LEU A 25 2.78 -17.60 1.57
CA LEU A 25 2.77 -18.45 0.38
C LEU A 25 3.12 -17.65 -0.88
N MET A 26 2.51 -16.48 -1.06
CA MET A 26 2.82 -15.57 -2.17
C MET A 26 4.30 -15.15 -2.16
N GLY A 27 4.80 -14.72 -1.00
CA GLY A 27 6.19 -14.33 -0.85
C GLY A 27 7.16 -15.47 -1.12
N SER A 28 6.86 -16.68 -0.63
CA SER A 28 7.69 -17.86 -0.87
C SER A 28 7.68 -18.28 -2.34
N ALA A 29 6.53 -18.18 -3.02
CA ALA A 29 6.40 -18.45 -4.45
C ALA A 29 7.23 -17.49 -5.32
N ILE A 30 7.53 -16.28 -4.84
CA ILE A 30 8.41 -15.32 -5.52
C ILE A 30 9.87 -15.55 -5.12
N ALA A 31 10.15 -15.64 -3.82
CA ALA A 31 11.50 -15.70 -3.28
C ALA A 31 12.23 -16.99 -3.67
N LEU A 32 11.58 -18.15 -3.56
CA LEU A 32 12.23 -19.44 -3.80
C LEU A 32 12.69 -19.60 -5.26
N PRO A 33 11.86 -19.38 -6.29
CA PRO A 33 12.31 -19.49 -7.68
C PRO A 33 13.35 -18.41 -8.03
N GLY A 34 13.17 -17.19 -7.55
CA GLY A 34 14.13 -16.10 -7.76
C GLY A 34 15.51 -16.45 -7.21
N PHE A 35 15.55 -16.95 -5.98
CA PHE A 35 16.82 -17.25 -5.29
C PHE A 35 17.47 -18.51 -5.86
N TYR A 36 16.67 -19.49 -6.27
CA TYR A 36 17.14 -20.64 -7.04
C TYR A 36 17.80 -20.21 -8.35
N TYR A 37 17.17 -19.30 -9.11
CA TYR A 37 17.72 -18.77 -10.36
C TYR A 37 19.02 -18.00 -10.13
N LEU A 38 19.06 -17.09 -9.14
CA LEU A 38 20.27 -16.34 -8.77
C LEU A 38 21.41 -17.29 -8.38
N ASN A 39 21.12 -18.33 -7.59
CA ASN A 39 22.10 -19.33 -7.19
C ASN A 39 22.60 -20.16 -8.37
N ARG A 40 21.78 -20.38 -9.41
CA ARG A 40 22.23 -21.09 -10.62
C ARG A 40 23.10 -20.23 -11.53
N ARG A 41 22.79 -18.93 -11.67
CA ARG A 41 23.41 -18.09 -12.72
C ARG A 41 24.57 -17.24 -12.25
N TRP A 42 24.59 -16.81 -10.98
CA TRP A 42 25.58 -15.85 -10.49
C TRP A 42 26.56 -16.48 -9.50
N ALA A 43 27.83 -16.54 -9.90
CA ALA A 43 28.91 -17.10 -9.07
C ALA A 43 29.05 -16.38 -7.72
N TYR A 44 28.90 -15.05 -7.71
CA TYR A 44 28.91 -14.25 -6.49
C TYR A 44 27.78 -14.68 -5.54
N TYR A 45 26.56 -14.84 -6.05
CA TYR A 45 25.41 -15.23 -5.23
C TYR A 45 25.59 -16.61 -4.58
N ARG A 46 26.21 -17.57 -5.29
CA ARG A 46 26.55 -18.88 -4.72
C ARG A 46 27.46 -18.77 -3.51
N ALA A 47 28.45 -17.87 -3.58
CA ALA A 47 29.43 -17.65 -2.51
C ALA A 47 28.88 -16.84 -1.31
N LEU A 48 27.66 -16.30 -1.37
CA LEU A 48 27.09 -15.59 -0.22
C LEU A 48 26.88 -16.54 0.98
N PRO A 49 27.16 -16.06 2.21
CA PRO A 49 26.83 -16.76 3.44
C PRO A 49 25.33 -17.13 3.51
N PRO A 50 24.99 -18.29 4.11
CA PRO A 50 23.59 -18.70 4.29
C PRO A 50 22.73 -17.67 5.01
N SER A 51 23.29 -16.93 5.97
CA SER A 51 22.60 -15.87 6.71
C SER A 51 22.11 -14.73 5.81
N LEU A 52 22.93 -14.28 4.85
CA LEU A 52 22.55 -13.25 3.90
C LEU A 52 21.52 -13.75 2.88
N LYS A 53 21.58 -15.03 2.51
CA LYS A 53 20.54 -15.65 1.69
C LYS A 53 19.21 -15.71 2.43
N ALA A 54 19.21 -16.12 3.70
CA ALA A 54 18.02 -16.11 4.55
C ALA A 54 17.43 -14.71 4.73
N LEU A 55 18.29 -13.70 4.97
CA LEU A 55 17.87 -12.30 5.07
C LEU A 55 17.14 -11.83 3.80
N GLY A 56 17.63 -12.20 2.62
CA GLY A 56 16.96 -11.88 1.36
C GLY A 56 15.54 -12.46 1.27
N VAL A 57 15.34 -13.68 1.77
CA VAL A 57 14.00 -14.30 1.81
C VAL A 57 13.09 -13.51 2.75
N VAL A 58 13.59 -13.17 3.94
CA VAL A 58 12.83 -12.39 4.93
C VAL A 58 12.41 -11.02 4.38
N ILE A 59 13.30 -10.33 3.67
CA ILE A 59 13.03 -9.01 3.06
C ILE A 59 11.86 -9.09 2.05
N ILE A 60 11.66 -10.22 1.36
CA ILE A 60 10.56 -10.39 0.41
C ILE A 60 9.29 -10.89 1.12
N VAL A 61 9.42 -11.91 1.96
CA VAL A 61 8.27 -12.62 2.54
C VAL A 61 7.61 -11.80 3.64
N ALA A 62 8.38 -11.21 4.57
CA ALA A 62 7.81 -10.54 5.74
C ALA A 62 6.91 -9.34 5.40
N PRO A 63 7.27 -8.44 4.46
CA PRO A 63 6.37 -7.37 4.05
C PRO A 63 5.08 -7.90 3.40
N LEU A 64 5.16 -8.95 2.58
CA LEU A 64 3.98 -9.54 1.93
C LEU A 64 3.03 -10.19 2.94
N VAL A 65 3.56 -10.86 3.95
CA VAL A 65 2.78 -11.37 5.10
C VAL A 65 2.02 -10.22 5.75
N SER A 66 2.70 -9.14 6.12
CA SER A 66 2.10 -8.00 6.79
C SER A 66 1.04 -7.31 5.94
N ILE A 67 1.33 -7.05 4.66
CA ILE A 67 0.40 -6.37 3.75
C ILE A 67 -0.88 -7.20 3.54
N ARG A 68 -0.75 -8.52 3.35
CA ARG A 68 -1.92 -9.39 3.14
C ARG A 68 -2.73 -9.59 4.42
N ALA A 69 -2.08 -9.68 5.57
CA ALA A 69 -2.75 -9.72 6.86
C ALA A 69 -3.62 -8.46 7.08
N GLU A 70 -3.03 -7.28 6.87
CA GLU A 70 -3.71 -5.99 6.99
C GLU A 70 -4.89 -5.87 6.02
N HIS A 71 -4.69 -6.21 4.74
CA HIS A 71 -5.74 -6.14 3.74
C HIS A 71 -6.94 -7.02 4.09
N ARG A 72 -6.72 -8.23 4.62
CA ARG A 72 -7.82 -9.12 5.04
C ARG A 72 -8.55 -8.61 6.27
N GLY A 73 -7.83 -8.03 7.24
CA GLY A 73 -8.45 -7.37 8.39
C GLY A 73 -9.34 -6.20 7.97
N LEU A 74 -8.82 -5.33 7.09
CA LEU A 74 -9.58 -4.19 6.56
C LEU A 74 -10.78 -4.62 5.70
N GLU A 75 -10.67 -5.71 4.95
CA GLU A 75 -11.78 -6.28 4.17
C GLU A 75 -12.90 -6.75 5.10
N TYR A 76 -12.54 -7.50 6.15
CA TYR A 76 -13.50 -7.94 7.18
C TYR A 76 -14.19 -6.76 7.87
N ASP A 77 -13.43 -5.74 8.26
CA ASP A 77 -14.00 -4.55 8.92
C ASP A 77 -14.98 -3.80 8.00
N ARG A 78 -14.68 -3.73 6.70
CA ARG A 78 -15.58 -3.12 5.70
C ARG A 78 -16.86 -3.90 5.51
N GLU A 79 -16.78 -5.23 5.49
CA GLU A 79 -17.96 -6.09 5.38
C GLU A 79 -18.89 -5.93 6.59
N HIS A 80 -18.31 -5.78 7.79
CA HIS A 80 -19.03 -5.65 9.05
C HIS A 80 -19.43 -4.21 9.41
N TRP A 81 -19.06 -3.22 8.59
CA TRP A 81 -19.67 -1.89 8.70
C TRP A 81 -21.14 -1.96 8.31
N THR A 82 -22.01 -1.42 9.17
CA THR A 82 -23.48 -1.38 9.01
C THR A 82 -24.01 0.03 9.29
N GLY A 83 -25.15 0.36 8.66
CA GLY A 83 -25.93 1.58 8.90
C GLY A 83 -25.63 2.73 7.92
N ALA A 84 -26.29 3.87 8.17
CA ALA A 84 -26.17 5.15 7.48
C ALA A 84 -24.78 5.50 6.91
N GLY A 85 -23.73 5.41 7.74
CA GLY A 85 -22.37 5.77 7.33
C GLY A 85 -21.77 4.91 6.22
N LYS A 86 -22.22 3.64 6.08
CA LYS A 86 -21.82 2.77 4.97
C LYS A 86 -22.47 3.22 3.66
N MET A 87 -23.76 3.55 3.69
CA MET A 87 -24.49 3.97 2.50
C MET A 87 -23.89 5.25 1.89
N GLU A 88 -23.52 6.22 2.72
CA GLU A 88 -22.89 7.45 2.23
C GLU A 88 -21.47 7.21 1.68
N LEU A 89 -20.70 6.31 2.31
CA LEU A 89 -19.39 5.89 1.80
C LEU A 89 -19.53 5.16 0.45
N ASP A 90 -20.49 4.26 0.32
CA ASP A 90 -20.75 3.52 -0.91
C ASP A 90 -21.22 4.47 -2.03
N ARG A 91 -22.11 5.40 -1.74
CA ARG A 91 -22.55 6.45 -2.69
C ARG A 91 -21.38 7.28 -3.20
N LYS A 92 -20.49 7.72 -2.31
CA LYS A 92 -19.27 8.46 -2.68
C LYS A 92 -18.33 7.59 -3.52
N ALA A 93 -18.16 6.33 -3.16
CA ALA A 93 -17.32 5.39 -3.91
C ALA A 93 -17.89 5.11 -5.32
N GLU A 94 -19.20 5.01 -5.48
CA GLU A 94 -19.86 4.86 -6.78
C GLU A 94 -19.68 6.10 -7.66
N ALA A 95 -19.91 7.29 -7.11
CA ALA A 95 -19.67 8.54 -7.83
C ALA A 95 -18.20 8.68 -8.26
N GLU A 96 -17.26 8.27 -7.41
CA GLU A 96 -15.84 8.25 -7.75
C GLU A 96 -15.52 7.22 -8.84
N ARG A 97 -16.14 6.03 -8.82
CA ARG A 97 -15.99 5.03 -9.88
C ARG A 97 -16.55 5.51 -11.21
N GLN A 98 -17.69 6.20 -11.22
CA GLN A 98 -18.27 6.78 -12.42
C GLN A 98 -17.36 7.86 -13.00
N ARG A 99 -16.91 8.81 -12.17
CA ARG A 99 -15.92 9.83 -12.56
C ARG A 99 -14.66 9.17 -13.12
N TRP A 100 -14.14 8.16 -12.42
CA TRP A 100 -12.99 7.41 -12.88
C TRP A 100 -13.25 6.73 -14.23
N GLY A 101 -14.42 6.14 -14.45
CA GLY A 101 -14.82 5.54 -15.72
C GLY A 101 -14.69 6.53 -16.90
N GLU A 102 -15.16 7.75 -16.69
CA GLU A 102 -15.18 8.85 -17.67
C GLU A 102 -13.80 9.48 -17.93
N MET A 103 -12.82 9.29 -17.05
CA MET A 103 -11.48 9.86 -17.22
C MET A 103 -10.66 9.20 -18.33
N ASN A 104 -9.85 10.00 -19.01
CA ASN A 104 -8.86 9.52 -19.97
C ASN A 104 -7.71 8.79 -19.24
N VAL A 105 -7.00 7.91 -19.94
CA VAL A 105 -5.91 7.08 -19.40
C VAL A 105 -4.82 7.91 -18.74
N LYS A 106 -4.46 9.05 -19.33
CA LYS A 106 -3.45 9.96 -18.76
C LYS A 106 -3.89 10.49 -17.40
N ASP A 107 -5.15 10.90 -17.27
CA ASP A 107 -5.69 11.46 -16.04
C ASP A 107 -5.85 10.37 -14.97
N LYS A 108 -6.25 9.16 -15.38
CA LYS A 108 -6.26 7.97 -14.51
C LYS A 108 -4.88 7.68 -13.92
N VAL A 109 -3.84 7.67 -14.75
CA VAL A 109 -2.46 7.42 -14.28
C VAL A 109 -2.00 8.54 -13.35
N ALA A 110 -2.29 9.80 -13.68
CA ALA A 110 -1.93 10.93 -12.84
C ALA A 110 -2.63 10.89 -11.47
N GLU A 111 -3.94 10.60 -11.44
CA GLU A 111 -4.70 10.47 -10.20
C GLU A 111 -4.28 9.24 -9.37
N TRP A 112 -3.98 8.10 -10.02
CA TRP A 112 -3.43 6.94 -9.33
C TRP A 112 -2.07 7.26 -8.69
N ALA A 113 -1.18 7.92 -9.44
CA ALA A 113 0.14 8.28 -8.94
C ALA A 113 0.07 9.29 -7.79
N SER A 114 -0.89 10.22 -7.81
CA SER A 114 -1.11 11.17 -6.72
C SER A 114 -1.70 10.53 -5.47
N LYS A 115 -2.54 9.49 -5.60
CA LYS A 115 -3.05 8.71 -4.47
C LYS A 115 -2.00 7.77 -3.85
N HIS A 116 -1.09 7.24 -4.67
CA HIS A 116 -0.08 6.27 -4.27
C HIS A 116 1.35 6.82 -4.28
N GLN A 117 1.53 8.08 -3.87
CA GLN A 117 2.81 8.79 -4.03
C GLN A 117 4.00 8.04 -3.43
N LEU A 118 3.85 7.57 -2.19
CA LEU A 118 4.92 6.84 -1.51
C LEU A 118 5.29 5.55 -2.25
N SER A 119 4.29 4.84 -2.79
CA SER A 119 4.52 3.65 -3.60
C SER A 119 5.19 3.99 -4.93
N VAL A 120 4.80 5.08 -5.58
CA VAL A 120 5.44 5.55 -6.83
C VAL A 120 6.87 5.98 -6.58
N ILE A 121 7.12 6.72 -5.51
CA ILE A 121 8.46 7.18 -5.11
C ILE A 121 9.34 5.96 -4.80
N ALA A 122 8.87 5.05 -3.96
CA ALA A 122 9.61 3.84 -3.59
C ALA A 122 9.84 2.92 -4.79
N GLY A 123 8.84 2.76 -5.66
CA GLY A 123 8.94 1.97 -6.90
C GLY A 123 9.92 2.59 -7.89
N SER A 124 9.88 3.91 -8.08
CA SER A 124 10.81 4.65 -8.94
C SER A 124 12.23 4.58 -8.41
N TRP A 125 12.41 4.68 -7.09
CA TRP A 125 13.70 4.47 -6.43
C TRP A 125 14.23 3.06 -6.71
N ALA A 126 13.44 2.02 -6.44
CA ALA A 126 13.85 0.63 -6.66
C ALA A 126 14.18 0.36 -8.13
N LEU A 127 13.37 0.91 -9.05
CA LEU A 127 13.59 0.81 -10.49
C LEU A 127 14.89 1.53 -10.91
N SER A 128 15.12 2.74 -10.43
CA SER A 128 16.35 3.50 -10.73
C SER A 128 17.59 2.77 -10.21
N MET A 129 17.53 2.19 -9.01
CA MET A 129 18.58 1.35 -8.44
C MET A 129 18.86 0.12 -9.29
N ALA A 130 17.81 -0.56 -9.76
CA ALA A 130 17.94 -1.74 -10.62
C ALA A 130 18.56 -1.39 -11.98
N VAL A 131 18.11 -0.29 -12.60
CA VAL A 131 18.64 0.19 -13.88
C VAL A 131 20.10 0.62 -13.73
N ALA A 132 20.43 1.47 -12.76
CA ALA A 132 21.79 1.92 -12.50
C ALA A 132 22.71 0.73 -12.19
N GLY A 133 22.26 -0.20 -11.33
CA GLY A 133 22.99 -1.43 -11.03
C GLY A 133 23.26 -2.28 -12.26
N ASN A 134 22.26 -2.46 -13.14
CA ASN A 134 22.43 -3.21 -14.38
C ASN A 134 23.44 -2.54 -15.33
N ILE A 135 23.40 -1.21 -15.46
CA ILE A 135 24.35 -0.44 -16.28
C ILE A 135 25.78 -0.64 -15.75
N ILE A 136 26.01 -0.43 -14.45
CA ILE A 136 27.33 -0.56 -13.82
C ILE A 136 27.86 -2.01 -13.94
N MET A 137 26.99 -3.00 -13.78
CA MET A 137 27.39 -4.41 -13.84
C MET A 137 27.75 -4.86 -15.26
N ARG A 138 27.16 -4.27 -16.31
CA ARG A 138 27.45 -4.58 -17.72
C ARG A 138 28.80 -4.08 -18.22
N ASP A 139 29.40 -3.08 -17.57
CA ASP A 139 30.71 -2.56 -17.98
C ASP A 139 31.82 -3.61 -17.72
N LYS A 140 32.46 -4.13 -18.76
CA LYS A 140 33.50 -5.16 -18.62
C LYS A 140 34.88 -4.61 -18.29
N LEU A 141 35.09 -3.31 -18.47
CA LEU A 141 36.40 -2.67 -18.33
C LEU A 141 36.75 -2.36 -16.87
N VAL A 142 35.74 -2.25 -16.01
CA VAL A 142 35.91 -1.91 -14.59
C VAL A 142 36.01 -3.18 -13.73
N PRO A 143 37.08 -3.35 -12.92
CA PRO A 143 37.17 -4.45 -11.97
C PRO A 143 36.05 -4.43 -10.93
N THR A 144 35.61 -5.61 -10.49
CA THR A 144 34.46 -5.78 -9.57
C THR A 144 34.53 -4.95 -8.28
N PRO A 145 35.69 -4.79 -7.60
CA PRO A 145 35.77 -3.95 -6.40
C PRO A 145 35.39 -2.48 -6.67
N HIS A 146 35.81 -1.92 -7.82
CA HIS A 146 35.49 -0.54 -8.19
C HIS A 146 34.01 -0.37 -8.51
N LYS A 147 33.38 -1.38 -9.15
CA LYS A 147 31.93 -1.38 -9.38
C LYS A 147 31.13 -1.29 -8.08
N VAL A 148 31.55 -2.00 -7.03
CA VAL A 148 30.86 -1.96 -5.72
C VAL A 148 30.89 -0.55 -5.13
N VAL A 149 32.03 0.14 -5.22
CA VAL A 149 32.14 1.53 -4.76
C VAL A 149 31.23 2.45 -5.58
N GLN A 150 31.21 2.29 -6.91
CA GLN A 150 30.32 3.08 -7.78
C GLN A 150 28.85 2.85 -7.44
N VAL A 151 28.42 1.59 -7.30
CA VAL A 151 27.04 1.26 -6.92
C VAL A 151 26.63 1.94 -5.62
N ARG A 152 27.53 1.99 -4.62
CA ARG A 152 27.26 2.68 -3.35
C ARG A 152 27.10 4.20 -3.51
N MET A 153 27.93 4.84 -4.33
CA MET A 153 27.81 6.28 -4.62
C MET A 153 26.50 6.60 -5.35
N TRP A 154 26.14 5.80 -6.35
CA TRP A 154 24.85 5.92 -7.04
C TRP A 154 23.68 5.72 -6.08
N ALA A 155 23.74 4.70 -5.21
CA ALA A 155 22.68 4.43 -4.25
C ALA A 155 22.44 5.61 -3.31
N GLN A 156 23.51 6.23 -2.81
CA GLN A 156 23.42 7.41 -1.95
C GLN A 156 22.81 8.60 -2.70
N GLY A 157 23.29 8.91 -3.90
CA GLY A 157 22.76 10.01 -4.71
C GLY A 157 21.29 9.82 -5.08
N LEU A 158 20.90 8.62 -5.52
CA LEU A 158 19.51 8.29 -5.85
C LEU A 158 18.59 8.40 -4.64
N THR A 159 19.05 7.97 -3.47
CA THR A 159 18.27 8.08 -2.23
C THR A 159 18.03 9.55 -1.86
N ILE A 160 19.07 10.40 -1.95
CA ILE A 160 18.92 11.83 -1.69
C ILE A 160 17.94 12.47 -2.69
N GLY A 161 18.09 12.18 -3.99
CA GLY A 161 17.19 12.70 -5.02
C GLY A 161 15.72 12.30 -4.77
N VAL A 162 15.51 11.06 -4.34
CA VAL A 162 14.19 10.54 -3.96
C VAL A 162 13.61 11.24 -2.73
N LEU A 163 14.41 11.50 -1.69
CA LEU A 163 13.97 12.25 -0.52
C LEU A 163 13.57 13.68 -0.88
N ILE A 164 14.34 14.34 -1.76
CA ILE A 164 14.02 15.68 -2.26
C ILE A 164 12.69 15.65 -3.03
N ALA A 165 12.52 14.69 -3.95
CA ALA A 165 11.29 14.53 -4.72
C ALA A 165 10.08 14.26 -3.81
N ALA A 166 10.24 13.38 -2.82
CA ALA A 166 9.21 13.08 -1.82
C ALA A 166 8.83 14.32 -1.00
N GLY A 167 9.83 15.09 -0.57
CA GLY A 167 9.63 16.35 0.17
C GLY A 167 8.88 17.38 -0.67
N ALA A 168 9.27 17.57 -1.92
CA ALA A 168 8.61 18.49 -2.85
C ALA A 168 7.15 18.07 -3.11
N LEU A 169 6.89 16.79 -3.38
CA LEU A 169 5.53 16.24 -3.55
C LEU A 169 4.68 16.44 -2.29
N THR A 170 5.22 16.12 -1.12
CA THR A 170 4.52 16.30 0.17
C THR A 170 4.18 17.78 0.42
N HIS A 171 5.10 18.69 0.10
CA HIS A 171 4.88 20.13 0.24
C HIS A 171 3.83 20.65 -0.73
N ALA A 172 3.83 20.19 -1.99
CA ALA A 172 2.80 20.52 -2.97
C ALA A 172 1.41 20.04 -2.51
N HIS A 173 1.33 18.85 -1.92
CA HIS A 173 0.09 18.35 -1.32
C HIS A 173 -0.34 19.16 -0.10
N ARG A 174 0.58 19.60 0.75
CA ARG A 174 0.24 20.52 1.85
C ARG A 174 -0.33 21.84 1.33
N ALA A 175 0.23 22.40 0.27
CA ALA A 175 -0.29 23.61 -0.35
C ALA A 175 -1.71 23.39 -0.92
N GLN A 176 -1.96 22.25 -1.58
CA GLN A 176 -3.31 21.87 -2.01
C GLN A 176 -4.26 21.63 -0.83
N ALA A 177 -3.80 20.97 0.24
CA ALA A 177 -4.62 20.72 1.43
C ALA A 177 -4.97 22.02 2.17
N VAL A 178 -4.05 22.99 2.20
CA VAL A 178 -4.35 24.35 2.69
C VAL A 178 -5.37 25.03 1.79
N ALA A 179 -5.25 24.89 0.46
CA ALA A 179 -6.27 25.39 -0.47
C ALA A 179 -7.65 24.76 -0.23
N ILE A 180 -7.69 23.46 0.09
CA ILE A 180 -8.92 22.72 0.42
C ILE A 180 -9.55 23.17 1.75
N ARG A 181 -8.76 23.67 2.71
CA ARG A 181 -9.30 24.23 3.98
C ARG A 181 -10.15 25.48 3.77
N HIS A 182 -10.09 26.11 2.60
CA HIS A 182 -10.93 27.26 2.25
C HIS A 182 -12.29 26.85 1.65
N LEU A 183 -12.54 25.55 1.43
CA LEU A 183 -13.89 25.08 1.11
C LEU A 183 -14.82 25.22 2.33
N PRO A 184 -16.13 25.43 2.12
CA PRO A 184 -17.11 25.45 3.21
C PRO A 184 -17.02 24.16 4.04
N ALA A 185 -17.20 24.30 5.36
CA ALA A 185 -17.04 23.21 6.32
C ALA A 185 -17.84 21.97 5.89
N ASP A 186 -17.17 20.81 5.85
CA ASP A 186 -17.80 19.55 5.46
C ASP A 186 -18.89 19.17 6.49
N HIS A 187 -20.14 19.33 6.09
CA HIS A 187 -21.32 18.96 6.89
C HIS A 187 -21.68 17.48 6.76
N SER A 188 -20.79 16.63 6.26
CA SER A 188 -20.98 15.17 6.22
C SER A 188 -21.37 14.57 7.58
N TRP A 189 -20.85 15.11 8.68
CA TRP A 189 -21.28 14.74 10.04
C TRP A 189 -22.74 15.08 10.34
N ALA A 190 -23.26 16.19 9.81
CA ALA A 190 -24.66 16.57 9.99
C ALA A 190 -25.57 15.57 9.24
N ASN A 191 -25.21 15.21 8.01
CA ASN A 191 -25.93 14.20 7.23
C ASN A 191 -25.94 12.83 7.95
N LEU A 192 -24.80 12.42 8.52
CA LEU A 192 -24.72 11.17 9.30
C LEU A 192 -25.61 11.19 10.55
N LEU A 193 -25.72 12.33 11.24
CA LEU A 193 -26.58 12.48 12.41
C LEU A 193 -28.07 12.46 12.03
N GLU A 194 -28.41 13.02 10.87
CA GLU A 194 -29.76 13.03 10.33
C GLU A 194 -30.21 11.63 9.90
N GLU A 195 -29.37 10.91 9.17
CA GLU A 195 -29.63 9.51 8.81
C GLU A 195 -29.75 8.60 10.06
N GLN A 196 -28.90 8.80 11.07
CA GLN A 196 -29.04 8.09 12.35
C GLN A 196 -30.33 8.40 13.09
N ARG A 197 -30.87 9.63 12.97
CA ARG A 197 -32.18 9.98 13.52
C ARG A 197 -33.29 9.23 12.79
N ILE A 198 -33.27 9.24 11.46
CA ILE A 198 -34.25 8.54 10.62
C ILE A 198 -34.25 7.04 10.93
N GLU A 199 -33.09 6.39 11.02
CA GLU A 199 -32.99 4.97 11.41
C GLU A 199 -33.62 4.69 12.78
N LYS A 200 -33.40 5.57 13.77
CA LYS A 200 -33.99 5.42 15.11
C LYS A 200 -35.49 5.61 15.10
N GLU A 201 -36.00 6.59 14.36
CA GLU A 201 -37.43 6.86 14.22
C GLU A 201 -38.15 5.70 13.52
N LEU A 202 -37.58 5.15 12.45
CA LEU A 202 -38.10 3.96 11.77
C LEU A 202 -38.08 2.72 12.69
N ALA A 203 -37.00 2.52 13.45
CA ALA A 203 -36.92 1.42 14.42
C ALA A 203 -37.93 1.56 15.56
N GLN A 204 -38.21 2.78 16.00
CA GLN A 204 -39.22 3.08 17.03
C GLN A 204 -40.64 2.80 16.50
N GLN A 205 -40.95 3.29 15.29
CA GLN A 205 -42.25 3.06 14.63
C GLN A 205 -42.51 1.58 14.35
N ALA A 206 -41.50 0.83 13.90
CA ALA A 206 -41.60 -0.62 13.70
C ALA A 206 -41.86 -1.38 15.01
N LYS A 207 -41.40 -0.83 16.14
CA LYS A 207 -41.60 -1.41 17.48
C LYS A 207 -42.94 -1.06 18.10
N GLU A 208 -43.54 0.06 17.70
CA GLU A 208 -44.89 0.49 18.10
C GLU A 208 -45.99 -0.16 17.24
N ALA A 209 -45.66 -0.61 16.03
CA ALA A 209 -46.57 -1.30 15.13
C ALA A 209 -46.73 -2.82 15.39
N LEU A 210 -46.07 -3.36 16.43
CA LEU A 210 -46.00 -4.78 16.78
C LEU A 210 -46.50 -5.01 18.20
#